data_AF-A0A971JRF5-F1
#
_entry.id   AF-A0A971JRF5-F1
#
_cell.length_a   1.000
_cell.length_b   1.000
_cell.length_c   1.000
_cell.angle_alpha   90.00
_cell.angle_beta   90.00
_cell.angle_gamma   90.00
#
_symmetry.space_group_name_H-M   'P 1'
#
loop_
_entity.id
_entity.type
_entity.pdbx_description
1 polymer ?
#
loop_
_entity_poly.entity_id
_entity_poly.type
_entity_poly.pdbx_seq_one_letter_code
_entity_poly.pdbx_strand_id
1 'polypeptide(L)'
;MKKSDHTNVCHLCPRACGALRTQEQPGLCGADEGFSDFRVARLMVHHWEEPFISGSRGSGAVFFTNCTLKCCFCQNASISHGREGSRLSAKELQAAVLKLLNEGVHNINLVTPDTYADRLPAWIADLKTDEKAQSVPVIWNTGSYATV
;
A
#
# COMPACT_ATOMS: atom_id res chain seq x y z
N MET A 1 11.60 31.15 10.86
CA MET A 1 11.96 29.73 10.60
C MET A 1 11.86 28.95 11.90
N LYS A 2 10.70 28.35 12.19
CA LYS A 2 10.57 27.37 13.28
C LYS A 2 10.89 26.00 12.67
N LYS A 3 11.97 25.37 13.11
CA LYS A 3 12.21 23.94 12.84
C LYS A 3 11.07 23.19 13.53
N SER A 4 10.20 22.54 12.77
CA SER A 4 9.19 21.67 13.38
C SER A 4 9.89 20.40 13.86
N ASP A 5 9.96 20.27 15.18
CA ASP A 5 10.31 19.03 15.85
C ASP A 5 9.09 18.10 15.72
N HIS A 6 8.96 17.44 14.56
CA HIS A 6 7.94 16.41 14.36
C HIS A 6 8.46 15.14 15.02
N THR A 7 8.01 14.88 16.25
CA THR A 7 7.99 13.53 16.78
C THR A 7 7.14 12.67 15.83
N ASN A 8 7.79 11.89 14.97
CA ASN A 8 7.19 11.07 13.91
C ASN A 8 6.43 9.88 14.52
N VAL A 9 5.34 10.17 15.21
CA VAL A 9 4.52 9.23 15.97
C VAL A 9 3.30 8.84 15.12
N CYS A 10 3.10 7.54 14.91
CA CYS A 10 2.05 7.02 14.03
C CYS A 10 0.71 6.83 14.75
N HIS A 11 -0.34 7.46 14.23
CA HIS A 11 -1.73 7.29 14.66
C HIS A 11 -2.70 6.90 13.52
N LEU A 12 -2.17 6.38 12.40
CA LEU A 12 -2.93 6.15 11.15
C LEU A 12 -4.03 5.08 11.21
N CYS A 13 -4.14 4.35 12.30
CA CYS A 13 -5.14 3.29 12.43
C CYS A 13 -5.85 3.38 13.77
N PRO A 14 -7.01 2.70 13.94
CA PRO A 14 -7.80 2.82 15.16
C PRO A 14 -7.08 2.41 16.45
N ARG A 15 -5.93 1.73 16.33
CA ARG A 15 -5.08 1.36 17.47
C ARG A 15 -4.32 2.55 18.07
N ALA A 16 -4.10 3.60 17.28
CA ALA A 16 -3.38 4.82 17.67
C ALA A 16 -2.07 4.55 18.44
N CYS A 17 -1.32 3.53 18.06
CA CYS A 17 -0.25 2.94 18.89
C CYS A 17 0.97 3.82 19.15
N GLY A 18 1.09 4.95 18.45
CA GLY A 18 2.20 5.89 18.64
C GLY A 18 3.56 5.36 18.16
N ALA A 19 3.57 4.40 17.24
CA ALA A 19 4.81 3.81 16.73
C ALA A 19 5.63 4.81 15.91
N LEU A 20 6.95 4.75 16.02
CA LEU A 20 7.86 5.58 15.22
C LEU A 20 8.11 5.03 13.80
N ARG A 21 7.56 3.84 13.50
CA ARG A 21 7.76 3.10 12.24
C ARG A 21 9.24 2.86 11.94
N THR A 22 10.01 2.52 12.97
CA THR A 22 11.40 2.03 12.88
C THR A 22 11.45 0.54 13.15
N GLN A 23 12.61 -0.09 12.96
CA GLN A 23 12.78 -1.52 13.25
C GLN A 23 12.53 -1.84 14.73
N GLU A 24 12.92 -0.94 15.62
CA GLU A 24 12.76 -1.05 17.08
C GLU A 24 11.33 -0.72 17.53
N GLN A 25 10.64 0.16 16.80
CA GLN A 25 9.29 0.62 17.13
C GLN A 25 8.33 0.58 15.93
N PRO A 26 8.04 -0.63 15.38
CA PRO A 26 7.21 -0.79 14.19
C PRO A 26 5.70 -0.73 14.45
N GLY A 27 5.31 -0.69 15.73
CA GLY A 27 3.92 -0.82 16.16
C GLY A 27 3.34 -2.20 15.86
N LEU A 28 2.02 -2.35 16.10
CA LEU A 28 1.35 -3.64 15.89
C LEU A 28 1.26 -4.01 14.42
N CYS A 29 1.07 -3.04 13.51
CA CYS A 29 0.96 -3.35 12.09
C CYS A 29 2.24 -3.99 11.54
N GLY A 30 3.41 -3.62 12.09
CA GLY A 30 4.72 -4.15 11.71
C GLY A 30 5.50 -3.28 10.72
N ALA A 31 4.98 -2.09 10.40
CA ALA A 31 5.61 -1.15 9.49
C ALA A 31 6.87 -0.51 10.08
N ASP A 32 8.01 -0.70 9.42
CA ASP A 32 9.33 -0.23 9.85
C ASP A 32 10.09 0.56 8.75
N GLU A 33 9.45 0.75 7.60
CA GLU A 33 9.95 1.51 6.45
C GLU A 33 9.79 3.03 6.59
N GLY A 34 9.42 3.54 7.78
CA GLY A 34 9.20 4.95 8.03
C GLY A 34 7.98 5.53 7.30
N PHE A 35 8.01 6.85 7.07
CA PHE A 35 6.92 7.64 6.49
C PHE A 35 7.16 8.04 5.02
N SER A 36 8.24 7.58 4.39
CA SER A 36 8.58 7.90 3.00
C SER A 36 8.42 6.72 2.04
N ASP A 37 8.69 5.51 2.52
CA ASP A 37 8.83 4.33 1.67
C ASP A 37 7.69 3.36 1.88
N PHE A 38 7.51 2.42 0.98
CA PHE A 38 6.48 1.40 1.01
C PHE A 38 7.13 0.03 1.20
N ARG A 39 6.40 -0.91 1.79
CA ARG A 39 6.78 -2.31 1.74
C ARG A 39 5.75 -3.06 0.93
N VAL A 40 6.21 -3.68 -0.15
CA VAL A 40 5.36 -4.37 -1.12
C VAL A 40 5.78 -5.82 -1.22
N ALA A 41 4.84 -6.71 -0.95
CA ALA A 41 5.05 -8.14 -1.03
C ALA A 41 4.99 -8.65 -2.47
N ARG A 42 4.07 -8.11 -3.27
CA ARG A 42 3.84 -8.57 -4.64
C ARG A 42 3.27 -7.47 -5.52
N LEU A 43 3.75 -7.44 -6.77
CA LEU A 43 3.14 -6.71 -7.88
C LEU A 43 2.85 -7.72 -8.99
N MET A 44 1.60 -7.78 -9.45
CA MET A 44 1.21 -8.74 -10.49
C MET A 44 -0.05 -8.33 -11.23
N VAL A 45 -0.25 -8.85 -12.43
CA VAL A 45 -1.57 -8.94 -13.05
C VAL A 45 -2.38 -10.01 -12.32
N HIS A 46 -3.46 -9.60 -11.66
CA HIS A 46 -4.32 -10.45 -10.87
C HIS A 46 -5.63 -10.75 -11.60
N HIS A 47 -5.79 -11.99 -12.05
CA HIS A 47 -6.99 -12.48 -12.73
C HIS A 47 -7.99 -13.16 -11.77
N TRP A 48 -7.63 -13.31 -10.50
CA TRP A 48 -8.42 -14.07 -9.51
C TRP A 48 -9.15 -13.18 -8.50
N GLU A 49 -9.16 -11.86 -8.71
CA GLU A 49 -10.06 -10.93 -8.00
C GLU A 49 -11.51 -11.16 -8.44
N GLU A 50 -12.47 -10.51 -7.77
CA GLU A 50 -13.88 -10.56 -8.17
C GLU A 50 -14.05 -10.22 -9.67
N PRO A 51 -14.94 -10.91 -10.40
CA PRO A 51 -15.04 -10.79 -11.87
C PRO A 51 -15.24 -9.36 -12.38
N PHE A 52 -15.93 -8.51 -11.61
CA PHE A 52 -16.16 -7.11 -11.99
C PHE A 52 -14.93 -6.21 -11.75
N ILE A 53 -13.97 -6.63 -10.93
CA ILE A 53 -12.69 -5.94 -10.73
C ILE A 53 -11.66 -6.43 -11.74
N SER A 54 -11.51 -7.75 -11.88
CA SER A 54 -10.47 -8.34 -12.72
C SER A 54 -10.82 -8.27 -14.21
N GLY A 55 -12.10 -8.37 -14.57
CA GLY A 55 -12.56 -8.32 -15.96
C GLY A 55 -11.77 -9.26 -16.87
N SER A 56 -11.60 -8.87 -18.13
CA SER A 56 -10.86 -9.67 -19.14
C SER A 56 -9.33 -9.47 -19.15
N ARG A 57 -8.83 -8.34 -18.62
CA ARG A 57 -7.40 -7.95 -18.71
C ARG A 57 -6.68 -8.04 -17.36
N GLY A 58 -7.37 -8.50 -16.33
CA GLY A 58 -6.85 -8.55 -14.97
C GLY A 58 -6.79 -7.18 -14.29
N SER A 59 -6.50 -7.23 -13.00
CA SER A 59 -6.25 -6.08 -12.15
C SER A 59 -4.75 -5.93 -11.90
N GLY A 60 -4.20 -4.72 -12.02
CA GLY A 60 -2.81 -4.44 -11.66
C GLY A 60 -2.67 -4.37 -10.14
N ALA A 61 -2.46 -5.51 -9.50
CA ALA A 61 -2.51 -5.62 -8.05
C ALA A 61 -1.16 -5.31 -7.41
N VAL A 62 -1.21 -4.47 -6.37
CA VAL A 62 -0.10 -4.12 -5.48
C VAL A 62 -0.46 -4.62 -4.08
N PHE A 63 0.16 -5.72 -3.67
CA PHE A 63 -0.02 -6.28 -2.33
C PHE A 63 0.97 -5.62 -1.38
N PHE A 64 0.46 -4.72 -0.56
CA PHE A 64 1.23 -4.12 0.51
C PHE A 64 1.47 -5.11 1.65
N THR A 65 2.64 -4.96 2.27
CA THR A 65 3.02 -5.72 3.46
C THR A 65 2.53 -4.98 4.71
N ASN A 66 2.34 -5.72 5.80
CA ASN A 66 1.84 -5.23 7.10
C ASN A 66 0.34 -4.91 7.12
N CYS A 67 -0.34 -5.32 8.20
CA CYS A 67 -1.77 -5.09 8.39
C CYS A 67 -2.07 -4.75 9.85
N THR A 68 -2.94 -3.76 10.07
CA THR A 68 -3.36 -3.28 11.40
C THR A 68 -4.34 -4.23 12.08
N LEU A 69 -5.10 -5.00 11.31
CA LEU A 69 -6.20 -5.85 11.82
C LEU A 69 -5.70 -7.17 12.42
N LYS A 70 -4.69 -7.80 11.81
CA LYS A 70 -4.06 -9.06 12.25
C LYS A 70 -5.05 -10.24 12.40
N CYS A 71 -5.85 -10.52 11.37
CA CYS A 71 -6.87 -11.57 11.40
C CYS A 71 -6.29 -12.96 11.69
N CYS A 72 -6.90 -13.73 12.60
CA CYS A 72 -6.50 -15.11 12.90
C CYS A 72 -6.70 -16.09 11.72
N PHE A 73 -7.53 -15.71 10.75
CA PHE A 73 -7.83 -16.48 9.53
C PHE A 73 -7.20 -15.86 8.26
N CYS A 74 -6.19 -14.99 8.40
CA CYS A 74 -5.59 -14.31 7.26
C CYS A 74 -4.93 -15.29 6.28
N GLN A 75 -5.49 -15.43 5.07
CA GLN A 75 -4.89 -16.22 3.99
C GLN A 75 -3.52 -15.68 3.55
N ASN A 76 -3.33 -14.37 3.72
CA ASN A 76 -2.10 -13.63 3.41
C ASN A 76 -1.23 -13.38 4.65
N ALA A 77 -1.27 -14.29 5.65
CA ALA A 77 -0.55 -14.12 6.92
C ALA A 77 0.96 -13.91 6.74
N SER A 78 1.59 -14.54 5.73
CA SER A 78 3.02 -14.40 5.48
C SER A 78 3.41 -12.95 5.16
N ILE A 79 2.57 -12.21 4.44
CA ILE A 79 2.79 -10.80 4.10
C ILE A 79 2.19 -9.84 5.14
N SER A 80 1.04 -10.17 5.73
CA SER A 80 0.34 -9.27 6.66
C SER A 80 0.91 -9.34 8.08
N HIS A 81 1.44 -10.50 8.49
CA HIS A 81 2.08 -10.76 9.78
C HIS A 81 3.59 -10.96 9.66
N GLY A 82 4.02 -11.76 8.68
CA GLY A 82 5.42 -12.17 8.50
C GLY A 82 6.33 -11.12 7.86
N ARG A 83 5.79 -9.97 7.45
CA ARG A 83 6.52 -8.82 6.91
C ARG A 83 7.30 -9.11 5.62
N GLU A 84 6.91 -10.14 4.88
CA GLU A 84 7.48 -10.46 3.57
C GLU A 84 7.29 -9.30 2.59
N GLY A 85 8.32 -8.98 1.82
CA GLY A 85 8.27 -7.98 0.76
C GLY A 85 9.51 -7.10 0.70
N SER A 86 9.56 -6.28 -0.35
CA SER A 86 10.66 -5.36 -0.61
C SER A 86 10.28 -3.95 -0.20
N ARG A 87 11.25 -3.23 0.39
CA ARG A 87 11.14 -1.79 0.63
C ARG A 87 11.34 -1.07 -0.70
N LEU A 88 10.38 -0.23 -1.08
CA LEU A 88 10.38 0.57 -2.30
C LEU A 88 10.16 2.04 -1.94
N SER A 89 10.97 2.92 -2.50
CA SER A 89 10.67 4.35 -2.54
C SER A 89 9.42 4.64 -3.38
N ALA A 90 8.85 5.83 -3.21
CA ALA A 90 7.73 6.31 -4.04
C ALA A 90 8.00 6.18 -5.55
N LYS A 91 9.21 6.52 -6.00
CA LYS A 91 9.61 6.45 -7.41
C LYS A 91 9.74 5.01 -7.91
N GLU A 92 10.31 4.12 -7.10
CA GLU A 92 10.42 2.70 -7.45
C GLU A 92 9.04 2.05 -7.55
N LEU A 93 8.13 2.36 -6.62
CA LEU A 93 6.76 1.89 -6.67
C LEU A 93 6.03 2.42 -7.92
N GLN A 94 6.19 3.71 -8.24
CA GLN A 94 5.61 4.30 -9.45
C GLN A 94 6.12 3.60 -10.71
N ALA A 95 7.43 3.41 -10.83
CA ALA A 95 8.03 2.71 -11.97
C ALA A 95 7.53 1.26 -12.09
N ALA A 96 7.33 0.56 -10.97
CA ALA A 96 6.81 -0.80 -10.96
C ALA A 96 5.33 -0.86 -11.38
N VAL A 97 4.51 0.08 -10.93
CA VAL A 97 3.10 0.17 -11.34
C VAL A 97 2.96 0.53 -12.83
N LEU A 98 3.78 1.44 -13.34
CA LEU A 98 3.78 1.78 -14.78
C LEU A 98 4.16 0.58 -15.65
N LYS A 99 5.00 -0.34 -15.17
CA LYS A 99 5.27 -1.60 -15.86
C LYS A 99 4.03 -2.49 -15.95
N LEU A 100 3.28 -2.63 -14.86
CA LEU A 100 2.00 -3.36 -14.85
C LEU A 100 0.97 -2.73 -15.79
N LEU A 101 0.90 -1.40 -15.87
CA LEU A 101 0.00 -0.71 -16.80
C LEU A 101 0.31 -1.02 -18.27
N ASN A 102 1.59 -1.23 -18.61
CA ASN A 102 1.96 -1.64 -19.98
C ASN A 102 1.46 -3.04 -20.33
N GLU A 103 1.09 -3.86 -19.34
CA GLU A 103 0.45 -5.18 -19.57
C GLU A 103 -1.05 -5.05 -19.88
N GLY A 104 -1.62 -3.83 -19.82
CA GLY A 104 -2.99 -3.55 -20.26
C GLY A 104 -4.08 -3.83 -19.23
N VAL A 105 -3.73 -3.90 -17.95
CA VAL A 105 -4.68 -4.14 -16.83
C VAL A 105 -5.83 -3.12 -16.80
N HIS A 106 -6.97 -3.52 -16.23
CA HIS A 106 -8.16 -2.66 -16.15
C HIS A 106 -8.07 -1.56 -15.09
N ASN A 107 -7.30 -1.78 -14.03
CA ASN A 107 -7.20 -0.89 -12.88
C ASN A 107 -5.88 -1.13 -12.14
N ILE A 108 -5.60 -0.26 -11.17
CA ILE A 108 -4.56 -0.44 -10.17
C ILE A 108 -5.26 -0.81 -8.86
N ASN A 109 -5.05 -2.03 -8.37
CA ASN A 109 -5.65 -2.49 -7.12
C ASN A 109 -4.62 -2.46 -5.99
N LEU A 110 -4.80 -1.51 -5.09
CA LEU A 110 -3.98 -1.34 -3.90
C LEU A 110 -4.57 -2.22 -2.80
N VAL A 111 -3.89 -3.31 -2.46
CA VAL A 111 -4.36 -4.32 -1.49
C VAL A 111 -3.67 -4.11 -0.14
N THR A 112 -4.46 -3.95 0.92
CA THR A 112 -4.02 -3.48 2.26
C THR A 112 -3.29 -2.12 2.26
N PRO A 113 -3.84 -1.09 1.58
CA PRO A 113 -3.19 0.22 1.46
C PRO A 113 -3.22 1.05 2.76
N ASP A 114 -4.08 0.71 3.73
CA ASP A 114 -4.33 1.54 4.92
C ASP A 114 -3.08 1.81 5.76
N THR A 115 -2.13 0.86 5.77
CA THR A 115 -0.83 1.03 6.43
C THR A 115 -0.04 2.23 5.87
N TYR A 116 -0.36 2.68 4.67
CA TYR A 116 0.33 3.71 3.89
C TYR A 116 -0.56 4.89 3.51
N ALA A 117 -1.73 5.02 4.15
CA ALA A 117 -2.74 6.02 3.82
C ALA A 117 -2.26 7.47 3.97
N ASP A 118 -1.22 7.72 4.76
CA ASP A 118 -0.60 9.04 4.93
C ASP A 118 0.07 9.59 3.66
N ARG A 119 0.51 8.71 2.76
CA ARG A 119 1.31 9.08 1.58
C ARG A 119 0.76 8.56 0.26
N LEU A 120 -0.08 7.53 0.28
CA LEU A 120 -0.68 6.99 -0.93
C LEU A 120 -1.51 8.02 -1.73
N PRO A 121 -2.31 8.93 -1.14
CA PRO A 121 -3.06 9.92 -1.92
C PRO A 121 -2.16 10.83 -2.76
N ALA A 122 -1.07 11.34 -2.17
CA ALA A 122 -0.08 12.15 -2.89
C ALA A 122 0.64 11.31 -3.96
N TRP A 123 1.03 10.08 -3.63
CA TRP A 123 1.65 9.17 -4.58
C TRP A 123 0.72 8.82 -5.76
N ILE A 124 -0.58 8.63 -5.53
CA ILE A 124 -1.59 8.44 -6.58
C ILE A 124 -1.69 9.69 -7.45
N ALA A 125 -1.74 10.88 -6.86
CA ALA A 125 -1.79 12.14 -7.60
C ALA A 125 -0.57 12.30 -8.52
N ASP A 126 0.63 12.00 -8.02
CA ASP A 126 1.86 12.02 -8.79
C ASP A 126 1.85 10.97 -9.92
N LEU A 127 1.43 9.73 -9.63
CA LEU A 127 1.28 8.68 -10.63
C LEU A 127 0.33 9.10 -11.75
N LYS A 128 -0.77 9.78 -11.41
CA LYS A 128 -1.80 10.25 -12.36
C LYS A 128 -1.34 11.33 -13.33
N THR A 129 -0.15 11.91 -13.12
CA THR A 129 0.48 12.80 -14.11
C THR A 129 1.04 12.07 -15.33
N ASP A 130 1.27 10.76 -15.21
CA ASP A 130 1.68 9.91 -16.34
C ASP A 130 0.46 9.57 -17.21
N GLU A 131 0.57 9.80 -18.52
CA GLU A 131 -0.50 9.56 -19.49
C GLU A 131 -1.06 8.15 -19.42
N LYS A 132 -0.22 7.14 -19.12
CA LYS A 132 -0.65 5.74 -19.02
C LYS A 132 -1.52 5.48 -17.80
N ALA A 133 -1.32 6.22 -16.72
CA ALA A 133 -2.06 6.05 -15.48
C ALA A 133 -3.27 6.99 -15.38
N GLN A 134 -3.26 8.10 -16.10
CA GLN A 134 -4.24 9.19 -15.99
C GLN A 134 -5.69 8.68 -15.98
N SER A 135 -6.07 7.83 -16.94
CA SER A 135 -7.43 7.28 -17.09
C SER A 135 -7.69 5.97 -16.35
N VAL A 136 -6.66 5.33 -15.79
CA VAL A 136 -6.79 3.99 -15.18
C VAL A 136 -7.37 4.08 -13.76
N PRO A 137 -8.52 3.46 -13.44
CA PRO A 137 -9.08 3.49 -12.10
C PRO A 137 -8.13 2.95 -11.03
N VAL A 138 -8.18 3.52 -9.83
CA VAL A 138 -7.47 3.02 -8.65
C VAL A 138 -8.50 2.43 -7.69
N ILE A 139 -8.25 1.20 -7.23
CA ILE A 139 -9.07 0.48 -6.26
C ILE A 139 -8.33 0.46 -4.94
N TRP A 140 -9.07 0.76 -3.87
CA TRP A 140 -8.58 0.71 -2.49
C TRP A 140 -9.14 -0.55 -1.80
N ASN A 141 -8.45 -1.68 -1.93
CA ASN A 141 -8.86 -2.95 -1.32
C ASN A 141 -8.39 -3.00 0.15
N THR A 142 -9.31 -2.64 1.05
CA THR A 142 -9.09 -2.46 2.48
C THR A 142 -9.86 -3.50 3.30
N GLY A 143 -9.32 -3.89 4.45
CA GLY A 143 -10.07 -4.61 5.49
C GLY A 143 -10.99 -3.72 6.35
N SER A 144 -11.11 -2.43 5.99
CA SER A 144 -11.91 -1.38 6.63
C SER A 144 -11.59 -1.08 8.10
N TYR A 145 -10.51 -1.65 8.65
CA TYR A 145 -10.00 -1.31 9.98
C TYR A 145 -9.01 -0.13 9.91
N ALA A 146 -9.55 1.03 9.52
CA ALA A 146 -8.83 2.27 9.28
C ALA A 146 -9.49 3.45 10.02
N THR A 147 -8.77 4.57 10.16
CA THR A 147 -9.32 5.85 10.62
C THR A 147 -9.61 6.77 9.43
N VAL A 148 -10.56 7.71 9.61
CA VAL A 148 -10.98 8.69 8.59
C VAL A 148 -9.87 9.61 8.13
#